data_AF-A0AAD8PBV0-F1
#
_entry.id   AF-A0AAD8PBV0-F1
#
_cell.length_a   1.000
_cell.length_b   1.000
_cell.length_c   1.000
_cell.angle_alpha   90.00
_cell.angle_beta   90.00
_cell.angle_gamma   90.00
#
_symmetry.space_group_name_H-M   'P 1'
#
loop_
_entity.id
_entity.type
_entity.pdbx_description
1 polymer ?
#
loop_
_entity_poly.entity_id
_entity_poly.type
_entity_poly.pdbx_seq_one_letter_code
_entity_poly.pdbx_strand_id
1 'polypeptide(L)'
;MVQTHKTRLDFPLGLFSAAGRRLTLCCTPINSKPQTQVRLTMSEKGSVNNDTKDQNTSDLEIVNSDLTVDELSREVQDTLSVSQRHKFWETQPVGQFKDLRDASLSEGPIEPPTPISEVKQEPYNLPNLYEWVTCDLSSADTCAEVYNLLSNNYVEDDENMFRFNYSKEFLQWALHPPGYYKTWHIGVRVKSSKKLVAFITGIPARMRVRSEIVSMAEVNFLCVHKKLRSKRLAPVMIKEVTRRVHLENIWQAAYTAGVVLPTPITSCQYWHRSLNPKKLIDVGFSRLGPRMTMSRTLKLYKLPDSPVTPGFRKMELRDVPAVTRLLRAYLLQFVVAPDFDELDVEHWILPKEEVVDSYVVESPEDHEITDFCSFYTLPSSILGHPTHSILKAAYSYYNVATKTPLVQLMNDALIAAKQKDFDVFNALDVMHNETFLKELKYGPGDGKLHYYLYNYRLKQILRPSELGLVLL
;
A
#
# COMPACT_ATOMS: atom_id res chain seq x y z
N MET A 1 -4.57 -67.02 -31.25
CA MET A 1 -4.33 -65.70 -30.61
C MET A 1 -3.80 -64.75 -31.69
N VAL A 2 -4.27 -63.50 -31.65
CA VAL A 2 -4.24 -62.47 -32.71
C VAL A 2 -3.00 -61.57 -32.43
N GLN A 3 -2.11 -61.10 -33.33
CA GLN A 3 -2.25 -60.36 -34.61
C GLN A 3 -2.75 -58.90 -34.40
N THR A 4 -2.50 -57.87 -35.22
CA THR A 4 -1.52 -57.65 -36.30
C THR A 4 -1.24 -56.15 -36.49
N HIS A 5 -0.05 -55.82 -37.00
CA HIS A 5 0.27 -54.66 -37.86
C HIS A 5 0.32 -53.20 -37.34
N LYS A 6 1.42 -52.56 -37.80
CA LYS A 6 1.61 -51.16 -38.21
C LYS A 6 0.35 -50.38 -38.65
N THR A 7 0.34 -49.09 -38.33
CA THR A 7 0.17 -48.04 -39.38
C THR A 7 1.03 -46.81 -39.09
N ARG A 8 1.52 -46.17 -40.15
CA ARG A 8 2.21 -44.88 -40.19
C ARG A 8 1.31 -43.94 -41.00
N LEU A 9 1.20 -42.66 -40.67
CA LEU A 9 0.62 -41.65 -41.56
C LEU A 9 1.28 -40.28 -41.32
N ASP A 10 1.65 -39.63 -42.42
CA ASP A 10 2.36 -38.36 -42.45
C ASP A 10 1.39 -37.16 -42.63
N PHE A 11 1.82 -35.99 -42.12
CA PHE A 11 1.63 -34.60 -42.59
C PHE A 11 0.54 -34.24 -43.66
N PRO A 12 -0.11 -33.05 -43.52
CA PRO A 12 0.54 -31.84 -44.05
C PRO A 12 0.37 -30.54 -43.23
N LEU A 13 1.26 -29.57 -43.54
CA LEU A 13 1.11 -28.15 -43.20
C LEU A 13 -0.12 -27.53 -43.91
N GLY A 14 -0.76 -26.56 -43.26
CA GLY A 14 -1.81 -25.72 -43.87
C GLY A 14 -1.90 -24.36 -43.17
N LEU A 15 -1.66 -23.28 -43.92
CA LEU A 15 -1.69 -21.91 -43.40
C LEU A 15 -3.12 -21.49 -43.03
N PHE A 16 -3.27 -20.70 -41.96
CA PHE A 16 -4.17 -19.53 -41.99
C PHE A 16 -3.61 -18.37 -41.16
N SER A 17 -3.26 -17.30 -41.86
CA SER A 17 -3.16 -15.94 -41.30
C SER A 17 -4.55 -15.32 -41.32
N ALA A 18 -4.99 -14.68 -40.22
CA ALA A 18 -5.81 -13.46 -40.28
C ALA A 18 -6.05 -12.81 -38.90
N ALA A 19 -5.86 -11.50 -38.88
CA ALA A 19 -6.62 -10.51 -38.10
C ALA A 19 -6.89 -10.76 -36.60
N GLY A 20 -6.13 -10.05 -35.76
CA GLY A 20 -6.54 -9.79 -34.39
C GLY A 20 -7.89 -9.03 -34.34
N ARG A 21 -8.72 -9.37 -33.35
CA ARG A 21 -9.86 -8.55 -32.94
C ARG A 21 -9.76 -8.28 -31.45
N ARG A 22 -9.92 -7.01 -31.07
CA ARG A 22 -10.08 -6.59 -29.67
C ARG A 22 -11.26 -7.33 -29.06
N LEU A 23 -11.04 -8.03 -27.95
CA LEU A 23 -12.10 -8.37 -27.00
C LEU A 23 -12.08 -7.35 -25.88
N THR A 24 -12.75 -6.22 -26.13
CA THR A 24 -13.06 -5.24 -25.09
C THR A 24 -14.16 -5.83 -24.20
N LEU A 25 -13.78 -6.33 -23.02
CA LEU A 25 -14.74 -6.78 -22.01
C LEU A 25 -14.98 -5.66 -20.99
N CYS A 26 -15.93 -4.78 -21.34
CA CYS A 26 -16.52 -3.82 -20.41
C CYS A 26 -17.83 -4.42 -19.86
N CYS A 27 -18.04 -4.36 -18.55
CA CYS A 27 -19.25 -4.89 -17.91
C CYS A 27 -20.49 -4.06 -18.29
N THR A 28 -21.49 -4.69 -18.89
CA THR A 28 -22.78 -4.07 -19.24
C THR A 28 -23.80 -4.15 -18.09
N PRO A 29 -24.51 -3.05 -17.77
CA PRO A 29 -25.80 -3.10 -17.09
C PRO A 29 -26.94 -3.36 -18.10
N ILE A 30 -27.99 -4.04 -17.66
CA ILE A 30 -29.15 -4.40 -18.50
C ILE A 30 -30.21 -3.28 -18.43
N ASN A 31 -30.33 -2.47 -19.49
CA ASN A 31 -31.58 -2.27 -20.24
C ASN A 31 -31.43 -1.28 -21.41
N SER A 32 -32.20 -1.50 -22.48
CA SER A 32 -32.00 -0.85 -23.79
C SER A 32 -33.15 0.07 -24.22
N LYS A 33 -32.84 1.25 -24.78
CA LYS A 33 -33.41 1.83 -26.03
C LYS A 33 -32.71 3.17 -26.39
N PRO A 34 -32.84 3.69 -27.63
CA PRO A 34 -31.70 4.27 -28.36
C PRO A 34 -31.48 5.78 -28.15
N GLN A 35 -30.22 6.21 -28.26
CA GLN A 35 -29.85 7.61 -28.40
C GLN A 35 -29.75 8.03 -29.87
N THR A 36 -30.30 9.21 -30.16
CA THR A 36 -30.29 9.87 -31.47
C THR A 36 -28.90 10.44 -31.78
N GLN A 37 -28.41 10.27 -33.01
CA GLN A 37 -27.20 10.95 -33.48
C GLN A 37 -27.43 12.48 -33.56
N VAL A 38 -26.49 13.26 -33.02
CA VAL A 38 -26.33 14.68 -33.38
C VAL A 38 -24.94 14.85 -34.01
N ARG A 39 -24.94 15.40 -35.21
CA ARG A 39 -23.76 15.60 -36.07
C ARG A 39 -23.44 17.08 -36.09
N LEU A 40 -22.24 17.46 -35.65
CA LEU A 40 -21.75 18.85 -35.77
C LEU A 40 -20.62 18.91 -36.79
N THR A 41 -20.80 19.82 -37.76
CA THR A 41 -19.90 20.07 -38.89
C THR A 41 -18.93 21.19 -38.56
N MET A 42 -17.65 21.04 -38.91
CA MET A 42 -16.71 22.16 -38.98
C MET A 42 -16.52 22.59 -40.43
N SER A 43 -16.46 23.90 -40.66
CA SER A 43 -16.27 24.53 -41.98
C SER A 43 -14.87 25.14 -42.10
N GLU A 44 -14.20 24.90 -43.22
CA GLU A 44 -12.87 25.44 -43.53
C GLU A 44 -12.89 26.88 -44.10
N LYS A 45 -11.80 27.62 -43.85
CA LYS A 45 -11.20 28.78 -44.58
C LYS A 45 -10.04 29.30 -43.69
N GLY A 46 -8.83 29.65 -44.14
CA GLY A 46 -8.14 29.55 -45.43
C GLY A 46 -6.99 30.59 -45.55
N SER A 47 -5.85 30.26 -46.20
CA SER A 47 -4.68 31.13 -46.55
C SER A 47 -3.78 31.61 -45.37
N VAL A 48 -2.45 31.37 -45.23
CA VAL A 48 -1.22 31.36 -46.08
C VAL A 48 -0.44 32.70 -46.08
N ASN A 49 0.74 32.75 -45.43
CA ASN A 49 2.07 33.13 -46.02
C ASN A 49 3.26 33.07 -45.02
N ASN A 50 4.49 33.08 -45.56
CA ASN A 50 5.80 32.81 -44.89
C ASN A 50 6.40 34.00 -44.11
N ASP A 51 7.30 33.75 -43.14
CA ASP A 51 8.76 33.97 -43.32
C ASP A 51 9.64 33.56 -42.10
N THR A 52 10.94 33.37 -42.35
CA THR A 52 11.99 32.80 -41.47
C THR A 52 12.44 33.66 -40.28
N LYS A 53 12.80 32.99 -39.15
CA LYS A 53 14.14 33.10 -38.51
C LYS A 53 14.35 32.10 -37.36
N ASP A 54 15.56 31.52 -37.29
CA ASP A 54 16.05 30.78 -36.12
C ASP A 54 16.26 31.72 -34.92
N GLN A 55 15.80 31.31 -33.73
CA GLN A 55 16.52 31.53 -32.46
C GLN A 55 16.35 30.33 -31.53
N ASN A 56 17.39 30.09 -30.74
CA ASN A 56 17.54 28.98 -29.79
C ASN A 56 16.69 29.18 -28.52
N THR A 57 16.76 28.17 -27.63
CA THR A 57 16.25 28.14 -26.24
C THR A 57 14.74 28.34 -26.09
N SER A 58 14.03 27.21 -25.94
CA SER A 58 12.86 27.14 -25.07
C SER A 58 13.19 26.23 -23.89
N ASP A 59 13.21 26.79 -22.70
CA ASP A 59 13.33 26.04 -21.45
C ASP A 59 12.20 25.00 -21.35
N LEU A 60 12.52 23.82 -20.84
CA LEU A 60 11.50 22.86 -20.42
C LEU A 60 10.90 23.40 -19.11
N GLU A 61 9.85 24.20 -19.23
CA GLU A 61 9.13 24.77 -18.10
C GLU A 61 8.77 23.67 -17.09
N ILE A 62 9.08 23.97 -15.82
CA ILE A 62 8.82 23.11 -14.69
C ILE A 62 7.30 23.09 -14.47
N VAL A 63 6.64 22.05 -14.98
CA VAL A 63 5.28 21.71 -14.55
C VAL A 63 5.39 21.10 -13.15
N ASN A 64 5.43 21.96 -12.12
CA ASN A 64 5.09 21.56 -10.77
C ASN A 64 3.69 20.95 -10.81
N SER A 65 3.53 19.74 -10.28
CA SER A 65 2.24 19.11 -10.02
C SER A 65 1.59 19.70 -8.76
N ASP A 66 1.47 21.03 -8.70
CA ASP A 66 0.69 21.76 -7.71
C ASP A 66 -0.82 21.61 -8.01
N LEU A 67 -1.31 20.37 -7.96
CA LEU A 67 -2.74 20.09 -7.99
C LEU A 67 -3.38 20.75 -6.77
N THR A 68 -4.33 21.64 -7.01
CA THR A 68 -5.06 22.33 -5.94
C THR A 68 -5.90 21.33 -5.13
N VAL A 69 -6.26 21.68 -3.89
CA VAL A 69 -7.14 20.83 -3.04
C VAL A 69 -8.49 20.57 -3.74
N ASP A 70 -8.97 21.52 -4.54
CA ASP A 70 -10.14 21.37 -5.39
C ASP A 70 -9.93 20.37 -6.54
N GLU A 71 -8.71 20.26 -7.10
CA GLU A 71 -8.35 19.29 -8.13
C GLU A 71 -8.12 17.89 -7.58
N LEU A 72 -7.49 17.71 -6.41
CA LEU A 72 -7.49 16.41 -5.72
C LEU A 72 -8.92 15.97 -5.41
N SER A 73 -9.75 16.90 -4.92
CA SER A 73 -11.17 16.62 -4.66
C SER A 73 -11.94 16.28 -5.93
N ARG A 74 -11.58 16.86 -7.09
CA ARG A 74 -12.16 16.51 -8.39
C ARG A 74 -11.62 15.20 -8.96
N GLU A 75 -10.34 14.87 -8.87
CA GLU A 75 -9.80 13.58 -9.33
C GLU A 75 -10.42 12.43 -8.52
N VAL A 76 -10.52 12.63 -7.20
CA VAL A 76 -11.31 11.76 -6.32
C VAL A 76 -12.77 11.72 -6.80
N GLN A 77 -13.41 12.86 -7.08
CA GLN A 77 -14.82 12.86 -7.51
C GLN A 77 -15.09 12.29 -8.93
N ASP A 78 -14.13 12.38 -9.85
CA ASP A 78 -14.20 11.86 -11.23
C ASP A 78 -13.93 10.35 -11.26
N THR A 79 -12.99 9.85 -10.44
CA THR A 79 -12.86 8.42 -10.15
C THR A 79 -14.08 7.87 -9.38
N LEU A 80 -14.77 8.70 -8.60
CA LEU A 80 -16.04 8.41 -7.92
C LEU A 80 -17.30 8.62 -8.78
N SER A 81 -17.19 8.84 -10.09
CA SER A 81 -18.35 9.03 -10.98
C SER A 81 -19.26 7.79 -11.14
N VAL A 82 -19.06 6.74 -10.35
CA VAL A 82 -19.89 5.52 -10.32
C VAL A 82 -20.81 5.50 -9.11
N SER A 83 -22.10 5.37 -9.41
CA SER A 83 -23.29 5.21 -8.58
C SER A 83 -23.32 3.99 -7.61
N GLN A 84 -22.21 3.63 -6.97
CA GLN A 84 -22.15 2.51 -6.03
C GLN A 84 -22.59 2.91 -4.62
N ARG A 85 -23.76 2.42 -4.19
CA ARG A 85 -24.20 2.53 -2.79
C ARG A 85 -23.43 1.56 -1.89
N HIS A 86 -22.67 2.09 -0.94
CA HIS A 86 -21.90 1.33 0.03
C HIS A 86 -22.73 1.01 1.28
N LYS A 87 -23.74 0.13 1.14
CA LYS A 87 -24.75 -0.21 2.18
C LYS A 87 -24.22 -0.54 3.59
N PHE A 88 -22.94 -0.88 3.74
CA PHE A 88 -22.29 -1.04 5.04
C PHE A 88 -21.72 0.31 5.52
N TRP A 89 -20.79 0.91 4.78
CA TRP A 89 -20.12 2.17 5.12
C TRP A 89 -21.03 3.38 5.26
N GLU A 90 -22.17 3.42 4.53
CA GLU A 90 -23.24 4.40 4.70
C GLU A 90 -23.89 4.37 6.11
N THR A 91 -23.62 3.32 6.90
CA THR A 91 -24.13 3.14 8.27
C THR A 91 -23.03 3.21 9.34
N GLN A 92 -21.81 3.58 8.98
CA GLN A 92 -20.66 3.64 9.91
C GLN A 92 -20.24 5.11 10.14
N PRO A 93 -19.65 5.43 11.30
CA PRO A 93 -19.09 6.75 11.59
C PRO A 93 -17.81 6.96 10.79
N VAL A 94 -17.95 7.21 9.49
CA VAL A 94 -16.86 7.57 8.57
C VAL A 94 -17.29 8.82 7.80
N GLY A 95 -16.33 9.57 7.26
CA GLY A 95 -16.64 10.67 6.35
C GLY A 95 -17.48 10.15 5.18
N GLN A 96 -18.66 10.73 4.94
CA GLN A 96 -19.53 10.31 3.85
C GLN A 96 -19.30 11.21 2.63
N PHE A 97 -19.39 10.66 1.41
CA PHE A 97 -19.16 11.43 0.17
C PHE A 97 -20.07 12.67 0.04
N LYS A 98 -21.29 12.61 0.59
CA LYS A 98 -22.24 13.74 0.67
C LYS A 98 -21.79 14.88 1.59
N ASP A 99 -20.90 14.60 2.55
CA ASP A 99 -20.45 15.54 3.58
C ASP A 99 -19.12 16.24 3.18
N LEU A 100 -18.49 15.83 2.06
CA LEU A 100 -17.15 16.26 1.61
C LEU A 100 -16.93 17.77 1.41
N ARG A 101 -18.02 18.55 1.32
CA ARG A 101 -17.96 20.01 1.13
C ARG A 101 -18.81 20.77 2.15
N ASP A 102 -19.30 20.08 3.20
CA ASP A 102 -20.09 20.71 4.25
C ASP A 102 -19.17 21.36 5.30
N ALA A 103 -18.80 22.62 5.03
CA ALA A 103 -17.97 23.43 5.90
C ALA A 103 -18.60 23.73 7.28
N SER A 104 -19.88 23.38 7.51
CA SER A 104 -20.51 23.51 8.82
C SER A 104 -20.09 22.39 9.80
N LEU A 105 -19.55 21.28 9.30
CA LEU A 105 -19.17 20.14 10.13
C LEU A 105 -17.83 20.38 10.84
N SER A 106 -17.80 20.09 12.13
CA SER A 106 -16.57 20.14 12.93
C SER A 106 -15.60 19.01 12.56
N GLU A 107 -14.31 19.30 12.74
CA GLU A 107 -13.27 18.28 12.74
C GLU A 107 -13.29 17.49 14.06
N GLY A 108 -12.76 16.27 14.07
CA GLY A 108 -12.73 15.41 15.25
C GLY A 108 -13.69 14.22 15.18
N PRO A 109 -14.05 13.61 16.34
CA PRO A 109 -14.95 12.46 16.39
C PRO A 109 -16.30 12.70 15.71
N ILE A 110 -16.80 11.68 15.01
CA ILE A 110 -18.09 11.75 14.28
C ILE A 110 -19.24 11.37 15.21
N GLU A 111 -19.04 10.31 16.00
CA GLU A 111 -19.90 9.87 17.10
C GLU A 111 -19.13 10.02 18.42
N PRO A 112 -19.76 10.56 19.49
CA PRO A 112 -19.13 10.66 20.79
C PRO A 112 -18.91 9.25 21.40
N PRO A 113 -17.89 9.07 22.26
CA PRO A 113 -17.74 7.86 23.07
C PRO A 113 -19.02 7.53 23.85
N THR A 114 -19.49 6.29 23.76
CA THR A 114 -20.57 5.81 24.64
C THR A 114 -19.99 5.18 25.91
N PRO A 115 -20.74 5.11 27.02
CA PRO A 115 -20.29 4.38 28.20
C PRO A 115 -19.93 2.93 27.86
N ILE A 116 -18.83 2.40 28.43
CA ILE A 116 -18.36 1.01 28.18
C ILE A 116 -19.46 -0.01 28.53
N SER A 117 -20.32 0.30 29.50
CA SER A 117 -21.50 -0.50 29.87
C SER A 117 -22.54 -0.65 28.76
N GLU A 118 -22.59 0.28 27.80
CA GLU A 118 -23.48 0.23 26.62
C GLU A 118 -22.82 -0.48 25.43
N VAL A 119 -21.50 -0.65 25.45
CA VAL A 119 -20.79 -1.47 24.45
C VAL A 119 -21.22 -2.93 24.61
N LYS A 120 -21.52 -3.59 23.48
CA LYS A 120 -21.94 -4.99 23.45
C LYS A 120 -20.84 -5.89 24.04
N GLN A 121 -21.07 -6.46 25.21
CA GLN A 121 -20.12 -7.31 25.92
C GLN A 121 -19.88 -8.66 25.21
N GLU A 122 -20.95 -9.26 24.69
CA GLU A 122 -20.88 -10.51 23.92
C GLU A 122 -20.43 -10.29 22.46
N PRO A 123 -19.73 -11.25 21.82
CA PRO A 123 -19.39 -11.19 20.40
C PRO A 123 -20.60 -11.01 19.46
N TYR A 124 -20.36 -10.50 18.25
CA TYR A 124 -21.39 -10.51 17.20
C TYR A 124 -21.75 -11.93 16.74
N ASN A 125 -23.02 -12.17 16.40
CA ASN A 125 -23.49 -13.48 15.98
C ASN A 125 -22.86 -13.89 14.63
N LEU A 126 -22.26 -15.08 14.60
CA LEU A 126 -21.86 -15.78 13.39
C LEU A 126 -22.89 -16.86 13.01
N PRO A 127 -22.99 -17.27 11.73
CA PRO A 127 -23.78 -18.44 11.35
C PRO A 127 -23.29 -19.69 12.10
N ASN A 128 -24.20 -20.57 12.51
CA ASN A 128 -23.94 -21.68 13.45
C ASN A 128 -22.73 -22.59 13.13
N LEU A 129 -22.33 -22.69 11.86
CA LEU A 129 -21.18 -23.45 11.39
C LEU A 129 -19.81 -22.85 11.74
N TYR A 130 -19.77 -21.57 12.14
CA TYR A 130 -18.56 -20.82 12.44
C TYR A 130 -18.48 -20.40 13.90
N GLU A 131 -17.27 -20.18 14.37
CA GLU A 131 -16.95 -19.67 15.70
C GLU A 131 -15.86 -18.60 15.62
N TRP A 132 -15.90 -17.63 16.52
CA TRP A 132 -14.81 -16.68 16.73
C TRP A 132 -13.63 -17.37 17.41
N VAL A 133 -12.42 -16.96 17.06
CA VAL A 133 -11.19 -17.31 17.77
C VAL A 133 -10.33 -16.07 17.94
N THR A 134 -9.61 -15.99 19.05
CA THR A 134 -8.54 -15.00 19.24
C THR A 134 -7.23 -15.68 18.84
N CYS A 135 -6.47 -15.08 17.92
CA CYS A 135 -5.28 -15.70 17.34
C CYS A 135 -4.01 -15.21 18.04
N ASP A 136 -3.42 -16.04 18.91
CA ASP A 136 -2.13 -15.74 19.52
C ASP A 136 -0.99 -16.08 18.56
N LEU A 137 -0.30 -15.07 18.01
CA LEU A 137 0.82 -15.29 17.07
C LEU A 137 2.13 -15.66 17.78
N SER A 138 2.13 -15.72 19.12
CA SER A 138 3.18 -16.39 19.91
C SER A 138 3.11 -17.92 19.75
N SER A 139 1.94 -18.46 19.39
CA SER A 139 1.77 -19.89 19.08
C SER A 139 2.23 -20.18 17.65
N ALA A 140 3.21 -21.07 17.50
CA ALA A 140 3.76 -21.47 16.20
C ALA A 140 2.68 -22.03 15.25
N ASP A 141 1.72 -22.79 15.78
CA ASP A 141 0.62 -23.37 15.01
C ASP A 141 -0.35 -22.28 14.51
N THR A 142 -0.76 -21.38 15.40
CA THR A 142 -1.70 -20.29 15.04
C THR A 142 -1.03 -19.30 14.07
N CYS A 143 0.25 -18.98 14.28
CA CYS A 143 1.04 -18.18 13.35
C CYS A 143 1.14 -18.87 11.98
N ALA A 144 1.38 -20.18 11.93
CA ALA A 144 1.40 -20.94 10.68
C ALA A 144 0.03 -20.97 9.98
N GLU A 145 -1.09 -21.06 10.71
CA GLU A 145 -2.43 -21.00 10.13
C GLU A 145 -2.78 -19.62 9.56
N VAL A 146 -2.42 -18.54 10.27
CA VAL A 146 -2.61 -17.15 9.80
C VAL A 146 -1.75 -16.90 8.56
N TYR A 147 -0.47 -17.26 8.59
CA TYR A 147 0.42 -17.26 7.44
C TYR A 147 -0.20 -18.00 6.23
N ASN A 148 -0.64 -19.24 6.43
CA ASN A 148 -1.26 -20.06 5.39
C ASN A 148 -2.59 -19.49 4.88
N LEU A 149 -3.36 -18.78 5.71
CA LEU A 149 -4.56 -18.08 5.25
C LEU A 149 -4.18 -16.92 4.33
N LEU A 150 -3.26 -16.06 4.77
CA LEU A 150 -2.83 -14.85 4.05
C LEU A 150 -2.16 -15.22 2.72
N SER A 151 -1.11 -16.05 2.73
CA SER A 151 -0.35 -16.46 1.54
C SER A 151 -1.16 -17.27 0.51
N ASN A 152 -2.44 -17.61 0.80
CA ASN A 152 -3.36 -18.24 -0.15
C ASN A 152 -4.60 -17.40 -0.49
N ASN A 153 -4.94 -16.36 0.27
CA ASN A 153 -6.23 -15.66 0.18
C ASN A 153 -6.17 -14.13 0.38
N TYR A 154 -4.99 -13.54 0.61
CA TYR A 154 -4.83 -12.09 0.75
C TYR A 154 -4.74 -11.38 -0.61
N VAL A 155 -4.11 -10.21 -0.63
CA VAL A 155 -3.93 -9.35 -1.82
C VAL A 155 -3.14 -10.08 -2.91
N GLU A 156 -3.67 -9.98 -4.12
CA GLU A 156 -3.12 -10.47 -5.39
C GLU A 156 -3.15 -9.28 -6.36
N ASP A 157 -2.22 -9.24 -7.31
CA ASP A 157 -2.29 -8.32 -8.43
C ASP A 157 -3.44 -8.68 -9.39
N ASP A 158 -3.87 -7.72 -10.21
CA ASP A 158 -5.00 -7.91 -11.15
C ASP A 158 -4.71 -9.02 -12.19
N GLU A 159 -3.44 -9.20 -12.60
CA GLU A 159 -3.02 -10.27 -13.51
C GLU A 159 -2.81 -11.64 -12.79
N ASN A 160 -2.92 -11.70 -11.46
CA ASN A 160 -2.69 -12.88 -10.60
C ASN A 160 -1.30 -13.53 -10.76
N MET A 161 -0.27 -12.74 -11.07
CA MET A 161 1.13 -13.18 -11.17
C MET A 161 1.84 -13.18 -9.81
N PHE A 162 1.44 -12.29 -8.90
CA PHE A 162 2.09 -12.02 -7.62
C PHE A 162 1.09 -12.03 -6.45
N ARG A 163 1.51 -12.60 -5.31
CA ARG A 163 0.73 -12.55 -4.07
C ARG A 163 1.65 -12.23 -2.89
N PHE A 164 1.26 -11.30 -2.03
CA PHE A 164 2.03 -10.99 -0.81
C PHE A 164 2.26 -12.23 0.04
N ASN A 165 3.49 -12.37 0.54
CA ASN A 165 3.97 -13.49 1.33
C ASN A 165 4.62 -12.96 2.61
N TYR A 166 3.81 -12.30 3.44
CA TYR A 166 4.22 -11.83 4.77
C TYR A 166 4.87 -12.97 5.56
N SER A 167 6.14 -12.83 5.96
CA SER A 167 6.84 -13.85 6.75
C SER A 167 6.23 -13.98 8.15
N LYS A 168 6.51 -15.08 8.85
CA LYS A 168 6.01 -15.26 10.23
C LYS A 168 6.64 -14.21 11.17
N GLU A 169 7.89 -13.91 10.90
CA GLU A 169 8.74 -12.96 11.60
C GLU A 169 8.26 -11.52 11.42
N PHE A 170 7.73 -11.20 10.22
CA PHE A 170 7.03 -9.96 9.91
C PHE A 170 5.67 -9.90 10.59
N LEU A 171 4.84 -10.94 10.50
CA LEU A 171 3.53 -10.97 11.16
C LEU A 171 3.64 -10.81 12.67
N GLN A 172 4.65 -11.42 13.31
CA GLN A 172 4.93 -11.24 14.73
C GLN A 172 5.44 -9.83 15.06
N TRP A 173 6.18 -9.19 14.16
CA TRP A 173 6.63 -7.80 14.35
C TRP A 173 5.47 -6.81 14.19
N ALA A 174 4.71 -6.91 13.09
CA ALA A 174 3.55 -6.08 12.79
C ALA A 174 2.43 -6.17 13.82
N LEU A 175 2.31 -7.30 14.54
CA LEU A 175 1.17 -7.58 15.42
C LEU A 175 1.52 -7.71 16.91
N HIS A 176 2.79 -7.56 17.30
CA HIS A 176 3.20 -7.49 18.70
C HIS A 176 3.91 -6.18 19.09
N PRO A 177 3.41 -4.98 18.74
CA PRO A 177 3.97 -3.75 19.29
C PRO A 177 3.81 -3.65 20.82
N PRO A 178 4.57 -2.76 21.47
CA PRO A 178 4.41 -2.46 22.89
C PRO A 178 2.94 -2.20 23.25
N GLY A 179 2.42 -2.91 24.27
CA GLY A 179 1.04 -2.75 24.73
C GLY A 179 -0.06 -3.34 23.85
N TYR A 180 0.26 -4.16 22.84
CA TYR A 180 -0.75 -4.75 21.95
C TYR A 180 -1.84 -5.57 22.67
N TYR A 181 -3.06 -5.50 22.14
CA TYR A 181 -4.20 -6.24 22.65
C TYR A 181 -4.34 -7.58 21.92
N LYS A 182 -3.97 -8.70 22.57
CA LYS A 182 -4.18 -10.06 22.03
C LYS A 182 -5.61 -10.28 21.52
N THR A 183 -6.61 -9.70 22.20
CA THR A 183 -8.03 -9.78 21.86
C THR A 183 -8.37 -9.19 20.49
N TRP A 184 -7.55 -8.27 19.95
CA TRP A 184 -7.77 -7.61 18.67
C TRP A 184 -7.29 -8.43 17.46
N HIS A 185 -6.65 -9.59 17.67
CA HIS A 185 -6.31 -10.54 16.61
C HIS A 185 -7.45 -11.54 16.39
N ILE A 186 -8.36 -11.26 15.47
CA ILE A 186 -9.67 -11.90 15.40
C ILE A 186 -9.74 -12.84 14.20
N GLY A 187 -9.87 -14.13 14.48
CA GLY A 187 -10.09 -15.17 13.48
C GLY A 187 -11.53 -15.68 13.46
N VAL A 188 -11.91 -16.27 12.32
CA VAL A 188 -13.14 -17.07 12.19
C VAL A 188 -12.75 -18.50 11.80
N ARG A 189 -13.19 -19.49 12.58
CA ARG A 189 -12.99 -20.92 12.29
C ARG A 189 -14.30 -21.60 11.90
N VAL A 190 -14.21 -22.67 11.13
CA VAL A 190 -15.30 -23.64 10.92
C VAL A 190 -15.33 -24.60 12.11
N LYS A 191 -16.46 -24.73 12.81
CA LYS A 191 -16.55 -25.53 14.05
C LYS A 191 -16.15 -26.99 13.88
N SER A 192 -16.55 -27.61 12.76
CA SER A 192 -16.35 -29.05 12.52
C SER A 192 -14.93 -29.43 12.11
N SER A 193 -14.23 -28.57 11.36
CA SER A 193 -12.87 -28.84 10.88
C SER A 193 -11.79 -28.02 11.58
N LYS A 194 -12.18 -27.08 12.44
CA LYS A 194 -11.34 -26.06 13.11
C LYS A 194 -10.48 -25.19 12.18
N LYS A 195 -10.65 -25.32 10.86
CA LYS A 195 -9.91 -24.55 9.85
C LYS A 195 -10.22 -23.06 9.99
N LEU A 196 -9.17 -22.23 10.06
CA LEU A 196 -9.24 -20.78 9.94
C LEU A 196 -9.68 -20.37 8.52
N VAL A 197 -10.71 -19.53 8.42
CA VAL A 197 -11.32 -19.12 7.14
C VAL A 197 -11.45 -17.61 6.96
N ALA A 198 -11.22 -16.83 8.00
CA ALA A 198 -11.04 -15.39 7.90
C ALA A 198 -10.21 -14.85 9.07
N PHE A 199 -9.59 -13.69 8.89
CA PHE A 199 -8.76 -13.00 9.87
C PHE A 199 -8.91 -11.47 9.72
N ILE A 200 -8.78 -10.73 10.82
CA ILE A 200 -8.65 -9.27 10.87
C ILE A 200 -7.86 -8.92 12.14
N THR A 201 -7.07 -7.86 12.11
CA THR A 201 -6.30 -7.40 13.28
C THR A 201 -6.55 -5.93 13.57
N GLY A 202 -6.44 -5.57 14.84
CA GLY A 202 -6.11 -4.22 15.28
C GLY A 202 -4.83 -4.24 16.11
N ILE A 203 -4.04 -3.17 16.07
CA ILE A 203 -2.97 -2.86 17.04
C ILE A 203 -3.19 -1.45 17.61
N PRO A 204 -2.78 -1.14 18.84
CA PRO A 204 -2.89 0.22 19.38
C PRO A 204 -1.87 1.15 18.71
N ALA A 205 -2.30 2.38 18.40
CA ALA A 205 -1.44 3.43 17.88
C ALA A 205 -1.84 4.79 18.47
N ARG A 206 -0.87 5.59 18.90
CA ARG A 206 -1.10 7.03 19.15
C ARG A 206 -0.99 7.77 17.83
N MET A 207 -2.09 8.34 17.35
CA MET A 207 -2.12 9.11 16.12
C MET A 207 -2.27 10.59 16.44
N ARG A 208 -1.30 11.41 16.04
CA ARG A 208 -1.45 12.87 16.03
C ARG A 208 -2.33 13.26 14.84
N VAL A 209 -3.36 14.05 15.10
CA VAL A 209 -4.19 14.68 14.08
C VAL A 209 -4.22 16.19 14.36
N ARG A 210 -3.47 16.94 13.54
CA ARG A 210 -3.08 18.34 13.79
C ARG A 210 -2.41 18.51 15.17
N SER A 211 -3.09 19.14 16.12
CA SER A 211 -2.62 19.38 17.49
C SER A 211 -2.94 18.23 18.45
N GLU A 212 -3.95 17.43 18.15
CA GLU A 212 -4.50 16.44 19.08
C GLU A 212 -3.79 15.10 18.95
N ILE A 213 -3.45 14.47 20.07
CA ILE A 213 -2.98 13.08 20.10
C ILE A 213 -4.18 12.19 20.47
N VAL A 214 -4.55 11.30 19.56
CA VAL A 214 -5.72 10.43 19.67
C VAL A 214 -5.25 8.98 19.74
N SER A 215 -5.68 8.25 20.76
CA SER A 215 -5.52 6.79 20.80
C SER A 215 -6.43 6.16 19.76
N MET A 216 -5.84 5.46 18.79
CA MET A 216 -6.55 4.78 17.70
C MET A 216 -6.17 3.30 17.67
N ALA A 217 -7.01 2.48 17.03
CA ALA A 217 -6.58 1.17 16.54
C ALA A 217 -6.09 1.29 15.09
N GLU A 218 -4.89 0.80 14.77
CA GLU A 218 -4.51 0.56 13.38
C GLU A 218 -5.06 -0.81 12.95
N VAL A 219 -5.94 -0.82 11.95
CA VAL A 219 -6.64 -2.04 11.47
C VAL A 219 -6.04 -2.53 10.16
N ASN A 220 -5.59 -3.78 10.15
CA ASN A 220 -4.89 -4.40 9.03
C ASN A 220 -5.27 -5.90 8.86
N PHE A 221 -4.65 -6.57 7.89
CA PHE A 221 -4.74 -8.01 7.61
C PHE A 221 -6.16 -8.59 7.47
N LEU A 222 -7.14 -7.78 7.05
CA LEU A 222 -8.50 -8.22 6.77
C LEU A 222 -8.52 -9.21 5.59
N CYS A 223 -8.57 -10.50 5.91
CA CYS A 223 -8.54 -11.58 4.95
C CYS A 223 -9.79 -12.47 5.09
N VAL A 224 -10.46 -12.73 3.97
CA VAL A 224 -11.55 -13.73 3.88
C VAL A 224 -11.16 -14.76 2.83
N HIS A 225 -11.15 -16.04 3.22
CA HIS A 225 -10.83 -17.17 2.35
C HIS A 225 -11.67 -17.12 1.06
N LYS A 226 -11.06 -17.32 -0.12
CA LYS A 226 -11.67 -17.01 -1.43
C LYS A 226 -13.11 -17.55 -1.59
N LYS A 227 -13.35 -18.81 -1.19
CA LYS A 227 -14.67 -19.50 -1.19
C LYS A 227 -15.78 -18.85 -0.32
N LEU A 228 -15.45 -17.87 0.53
CA LEU A 228 -16.38 -17.14 1.41
C LEU A 228 -16.48 -15.64 1.06
N ARG A 229 -15.73 -15.15 0.06
CA ARG A 229 -15.90 -13.79 -0.49
C ARG A 229 -17.34 -13.60 -1.00
N SER A 230 -17.81 -12.36 -1.04
CA SER A 230 -19.20 -11.96 -1.37
C SER A 230 -20.31 -12.44 -0.40
N LYS A 231 -20.01 -13.20 0.67
CA LYS A 231 -21.00 -13.64 1.69
C LYS A 231 -21.18 -12.67 2.86
N ARG A 232 -20.75 -11.41 2.72
CA ARG A 232 -20.81 -10.34 3.74
C ARG A 232 -20.13 -10.67 5.09
N LEU A 233 -19.15 -11.56 5.11
CA LEU A 233 -18.40 -11.87 6.33
C LEU A 233 -17.55 -10.69 6.82
N ALA A 234 -16.87 -9.96 5.91
CA ALA A 234 -16.02 -8.82 6.26
C ALA A 234 -16.76 -7.72 7.08
N PRO A 235 -17.97 -7.25 6.71
CA PRO A 235 -18.79 -6.38 7.58
C PRO A 235 -19.02 -6.90 9.01
N VAL A 236 -19.16 -8.21 9.21
CA VAL A 236 -19.35 -8.79 10.56
C VAL A 236 -18.03 -8.80 11.33
N MET A 237 -16.90 -9.01 10.65
CA MET A 237 -15.57 -8.93 11.24
C MET A 237 -15.15 -7.51 11.61
N ILE A 238 -15.50 -6.52 10.78
CA ILE A 238 -15.29 -5.10 11.09
C ILE A 238 -16.09 -4.74 12.35
N LYS A 239 -17.37 -5.13 12.44
CA LYS A 239 -18.18 -4.90 13.65
C LYS A 239 -17.60 -5.57 14.91
N GLU A 240 -17.02 -6.77 14.80
CA GLU A 240 -16.40 -7.45 15.93
C GLU A 240 -15.06 -6.82 16.34
N VAL A 241 -14.22 -6.33 15.40
CA VAL A 241 -13.01 -5.57 15.79
C VAL A 241 -13.37 -4.24 16.42
N THR A 242 -14.30 -3.47 15.84
CA THR A 242 -14.81 -2.23 16.44
C THR A 242 -15.32 -2.46 17.86
N ARG A 243 -16.09 -3.53 18.09
CA ARG A 243 -16.59 -3.90 19.42
C ARG A 243 -15.46 -4.16 20.42
N ARG A 244 -14.43 -4.92 20.03
CA ARG A 244 -13.28 -5.22 20.91
C ARG A 244 -12.39 -4.00 21.16
N VAL A 245 -12.28 -3.09 20.20
CA VAL A 245 -11.57 -1.82 20.35
C VAL A 245 -12.33 -0.88 21.31
N HIS A 246 -13.66 -0.78 21.16
CA HIS A 246 -14.52 0.02 22.05
C HIS A 246 -14.55 -0.51 23.50
N LEU A 247 -14.40 -1.82 23.72
CA LEU A 247 -14.29 -2.39 25.08
C LEU A 247 -13.02 -1.94 25.82
N GLU A 248 -11.94 -1.64 25.10
CA GLU A 248 -10.71 -1.06 25.66
C GLU A 248 -10.79 0.49 25.74
N ASN A 249 -11.99 1.06 25.59
CA ASN A 249 -12.26 2.51 25.58
C ASN A 249 -11.54 3.30 24.47
N ILE A 250 -11.28 2.66 23.33
CA ILE A 250 -10.73 3.30 22.12
C ILE A 250 -11.84 3.39 21.07
N TRP A 251 -11.98 4.56 20.43
CA TRP A 251 -13.17 4.89 19.64
C TRP A 251 -12.88 5.24 18.19
N GLN A 252 -11.60 5.31 17.82
CA GLN A 252 -11.10 5.69 16.49
C GLN A 252 -10.21 4.57 15.94
N ALA A 253 -10.10 4.52 14.60
CA ALA A 253 -9.13 3.64 13.95
C ALA A 253 -8.52 4.27 12.69
N ALA A 254 -7.30 3.88 12.35
CA ALA A 254 -6.68 4.16 11.05
C ALA A 254 -6.61 2.86 10.22
N TYR A 255 -6.86 2.95 8.93
CA TYR A 255 -6.74 1.80 8.02
C TYR A 255 -6.51 2.25 6.58
N THR A 256 -6.03 1.33 5.74
CA THR A 256 -5.85 1.55 4.30
C THR A 256 -6.59 0.51 3.45
N ALA A 257 -6.87 0.86 2.20
CA ALA A 257 -7.35 -0.08 1.19
C ALA A 257 -6.84 0.29 -0.21
N GLY A 258 -6.60 -0.72 -1.06
CA GLY A 258 -6.38 -0.52 -2.50
C GLY A 258 -7.67 -0.33 -3.31
N VAL A 259 -8.83 -0.26 -2.64
CA VAL A 259 -10.14 0.04 -3.25
C VAL A 259 -10.75 1.25 -2.59
N VAL A 260 -11.45 2.08 -3.37
CA VAL A 260 -12.09 3.29 -2.84
C VAL A 260 -13.34 2.94 -2.03
N LEU A 261 -13.34 3.38 -0.77
CA LEU A 261 -14.46 3.34 0.18
C LEU A 261 -14.88 4.77 0.56
N PRO A 262 -16.09 5.00 1.12
CA PRO A 262 -16.46 6.29 1.71
C PRO A 262 -15.73 6.50 3.04
N THR A 263 -14.89 7.52 3.22
CA THR A 263 -14.30 8.44 2.24
C THR A 263 -12.82 8.60 2.62
N PRO A 264 -11.86 8.52 1.68
CA PRO A 264 -10.45 8.57 2.03
C PRO A 264 -10.05 9.95 2.55
N ILE A 265 -9.18 9.97 3.55
CA ILE A 265 -8.52 11.21 3.99
C ILE A 265 -7.41 11.63 3.04
N THR A 266 -6.79 10.69 2.32
CA THR A 266 -5.88 10.93 1.20
C THR A 266 -5.69 9.65 0.38
N SER A 267 -5.05 9.76 -0.79
CA SER A 267 -4.74 8.65 -1.69
C SER A 267 -3.31 8.78 -2.20
N CYS A 268 -2.47 7.79 -1.93
CA CYS A 268 -1.08 7.76 -2.33
C CYS A 268 -0.87 6.82 -3.52
N GLN A 269 0.00 7.17 -4.47
CA GLN A 269 0.40 6.31 -5.58
C GLN A 269 1.55 5.38 -5.14
N TYR A 270 1.54 4.11 -5.55
CA TYR A 270 2.74 3.25 -5.44
C TYR A 270 3.74 3.58 -6.54
N TRP A 271 5.02 3.53 -6.18
CA TRP A 271 6.17 3.76 -7.05
C TRP A 271 7.20 2.65 -6.87
N HIS A 272 7.86 2.26 -7.97
CA HIS A 272 8.75 1.11 -8.03
C HIS A 272 10.11 1.48 -8.63
N ARG A 273 11.19 1.18 -7.90
CA ARG A 273 12.56 1.28 -8.35
C ARG A 273 13.16 -0.11 -8.53
N SER A 274 13.43 -0.47 -9.78
CA SER A 274 14.08 -1.74 -10.10
C SER A 274 15.50 -1.81 -9.55
N LEU A 275 15.81 -2.85 -8.78
CA LEU A 275 17.16 -3.18 -8.29
C LEU A 275 17.76 -4.35 -9.08
N ASN A 276 16.93 -5.31 -9.49
CA ASN A 276 17.26 -6.47 -10.33
C ASN A 276 16.45 -6.47 -11.64
N PRO A 277 16.73 -5.57 -12.61
CA PRO A 277 15.90 -5.43 -13.81
C PRO A 277 15.78 -6.70 -14.65
N LYS A 278 16.82 -7.54 -14.65
CA LYS A 278 16.81 -8.82 -15.37
C LYS A 278 15.68 -9.73 -14.84
N LYS A 279 15.62 -9.93 -13.52
CA LYS A 279 14.58 -10.77 -12.91
C LYS A 279 13.20 -10.13 -13.02
N LEU A 280 13.06 -8.83 -12.76
CA LEU A 280 11.75 -8.16 -12.87
C LEU A 280 11.12 -8.27 -14.26
N ILE A 281 11.95 -8.26 -15.32
CA ILE A 281 11.47 -8.43 -16.70
C ILE A 281 11.16 -9.91 -17.01
N ASP A 282 11.99 -10.84 -16.53
CA ASP A 282 11.78 -12.29 -16.71
C ASP A 282 10.45 -12.75 -16.09
N VAL A 283 10.15 -12.29 -14.87
CA VAL A 283 8.95 -12.67 -14.11
C VAL A 283 7.70 -11.83 -14.45
N GLY A 284 7.79 -10.91 -15.42
CA GLY A 284 6.65 -10.08 -15.86
C GLY A 284 6.31 -8.85 -15.00
N PHE A 285 6.99 -8.65 -13.87
CA PHE A 285 6.78 -7.49 -12.97
C PHE A 285 7.09 -6.15 -13.65
N SER A 286 8.00 -6.13 -14.63
CA SER A 286 8.33 -4.95 -15.42
C SER A 286 8.46 -5.31 -16.89
N ARG A 287 8.16 -4.36 -17.78
CA ARG A 287 8.24 -4.57 -19.24
C ARG A 287 9.37 -3.70 -19.82
N LEU A 288 10.06 -4.19 -20.85
CA LEU A 288 11.06 -3.38 -21.56
C LEU A 288 10.35 -2.23 -22.29
N GLY A 289 10.74 -0.99 -21.98
CA GLY A 289 10.22 0.19 -22.66
C GLY A 289 10.55 0.21 -24.16
N PRO A 290 9.75 0.92 -24.99
CA PRO A 290 10.03 1.03 -26.42
C PRO A 290 11.46 1.54 -26.69
N ARG A 291 12.21 0.85 -27.56
CA ARG A 291 13.62 1.16 -27.92
C ARG A 291 14.66 0.93 -26.79
N MET A 292 14.27 0.34 -25.65
CA MET A 292 15.20 -0.13 -24.63
C MET A 292 15.70 -1.56 -24.92
N THR A 293 16.93 -1.85 -24.50
CA THR A 293 17.51 -3.20 -24.51
C THR A 293 17.85 -3.58 -23.08
N MET A 294 17.94 -4.88 -22.77
CA MET A 294 18.30 -5.36 -21.42
C MET A 294 19.59 -4.71 -20.90
N SER A 295 20.62 -4.60 -21.75
CA SER A 295 21.90 -3.93 -21.40
C SER A 295 21.70 -2.44 -21.08
N ARG A 296 20.88 -1.71 -21.83
CA ARG A 296 20.54 -0.30 -21.53
C ARG A 296 19.78 -0.17 -20.21
N THR A 297 18.82 -1.05 -19.95
CA THR A 297 18.04 -1.07 -18.70
C THR A 297 18.92 -1.36 -17.49
N LEU A 298 19.83 -2.34 -17.58
CA LEU A 298 20.82 -2.63 -16.54
C LEU A 298 21.76 -1.44 -16.29
N LYS A 299 22.21 -0.74 -17.34
CA LYS A 299 23.03 0.48 -17.20
C LYS A 299 22.26 1.64 -16.57
N LEU A 300 20.99 1.84 -16.95
CA LEU A 300 20.12 2.90 -16.42
C LEU A 300 19.91 2.77 -14.92
N TYR A 301 19.62 1.55 -14.46
CA TYR A 301 19.30 1.25 -13.07
C TYR A 301 20.50 0.87 -12.19
N LYS A 302 21.72 0.78 -12.76
CA LYS A 302 22.95 0.51 -11.99
C LYS A 302 23.08 1.51 -10.84
N LEU A 303 23.38 0.96 -9.66
CA LEU A 303 23.77 1.68 -8.45
C LEU A 303 25.25 1.40 -8.12
N PRO A 304 25.91 2.27 -7.35
CA PRO A 304 27.21 1.99 -6.73
C PRO A 304 27.24 0.68 -5.93
N ASP A 305 28.45 0.27 -5.56
CA ASP A 305 28.69 -0.97 -4.82
C ASP A 305 28.81 -0.75 -3.30
N SER A 306 28.81 0.49 -2.84
CA SER A 306 28.78 0.90 -1.42
C SER A 306 28.11 2.26 -1.24
N PRO A 307 27.45 2.53 -0.09
CA PRO A 307 26.91 3.85 0.25
C PRO A 307 27.96 4.97 0.17
N VAL A 308 27.51 6.18 -0.14
CA VAL A 308 28.38 7.34 -0.41
C VAL A 308 28.45 8.31 0.78
N THR A 309 27.37 8.42 1.56
CA THR A 309 27.32 9.35 2.71
C THR A 309 28.30 8.92 3.81
N PRO A 310 29.26 9.78 4.23
CA PRO A 310 30.14 9.49 5.36
C PRO A 310 29.34 9.24 6.64
N GLY A 311 29.75 8.24 7.43
CA GLY A 311 29.04 7.88 8.65
C GLY A 311 27.73 7.09 8.47
N PHE A 312 27.34 6.77 7.22
CA PHE A 312 26.20 5.89 6.96
C PHE A 312 26.49 4.47 7.48
N ARG A 313 25.76 4.04 8.51
CA ARG A 313 25.88 2.72 9.13
C ARG A 313 24.52 2.16 9.53
N LYS A 314 24.47 0.85 9.83
CA LYS A 314 23.28 0.22 10.40
C LYS A 314 22.94 0.85 11.75
N MET A 315 21.64 1.05 12.02
CA MET A 315 21.15 1.51 13.32
C MET A 315 21.39 0.46 14.40
N GLU A 316 21.79 0.91 15.58
CA GLU A 316 22.01 0.12 16.79
C GLU A 316 21.11 0.59 17.93
N LEU A 317 20.96 -0.22 18.99
CA LEU A 317 20.10 0.08 20.14
C LEU A 317 20.44 1.43 20.80
N ARG A 318 21.74 1.79 20.83
CA ARG A 318 22.19 3.09 21.39
C ARG A 318 21.68 4.31 20.63
N ASP A 319 21.26 4.14 19.37
CA ASP A 319 20.80 5.25 18.52
C ASP A 319 19.31 5.56 18.73
N VAL A 320 18.55 4.67 19.38
CA VAL A 320 17.08 4.79 19.56
C VAL A 320 16.68 6.18 20.09
N PRO A 321 17.26 6.73 21.19
CA PRO A 321 16.86 8.05 21.68
C PRO A 321 17.11 9.18 20.69
N ALA A 322 18.15 9.08 19.84
CA ALA A 322 18.46 10.10 18.83
C ALA A 322 17.51 10.00 17.63
N VAL A 323 17.26 8.78 17.15
CA VAL A 323 16.29 8.48 16.09
C VAL A 323 14.87 8.89 16.53
N THR A 324 14.47 8.66 17.78
CA THR A 324 13.18 9.12 18.33
C THR A 324 13.06 10.64 18.29
N ARG A 325 14.10 11.39 18.65
CA ARG A 325 14.09 12.87 18.53
C ARG A 325 13.91 13.32 17.08
N LEU A 326 14.70 12.77 16.16
CA LEU A 326 14.63 13.08 14.73
C LEU A 326 13.24 12.76 14.15
N LEU A 327 12.72 11.56 14.44
CA LEU A 327 11.43 11.10 13.92
C LEU A 327 10.26 11.91 14.49
N ARG A 328 10.23 12.19 15.79
CA ARG A 328 9.21 13.07 16.39
C ARG A 328 9.25 14.47 15.79
N ALA A 329 10.44 15.06 15.62
CA ALA A 329 10.60 16.39 15.02
C ALA A 329 10.17 16.44 13.55
N TYR A 330 10.43 15.38 12.77
CA TYR A 330 9.96 15.26 11.40
C TYR A 330 8.44 15.10 11.32
N LEU A 331 7.87 14.18 12.11
CA LEU A 331 6.45 13.84 12.05
C LEU A 331 5.50 14.93 12.57
N LEU A 332 6.03 15.94 13.28
CA LEU A 332 5.27 17.14 13.66
C LEU A 332 4.88 18.04 12.48
N GLN A 333 5.47 17.83 11.29
CA GLN A 333 5.18 18.61 10.08
C GLN A 333 3.91 18.15 9.35
N PHE A 334 3.42 16.94 9.62
CA PHE A 334 2.28 16.34 8.93
C PHE A 334 0.96 16.51 9.70
N VAL A 335 -0.15 16.53 8.97
CA VAL A 335 -1.50 16.69 9.52
C VAL A 335 -1.98 15.42 10.22
N VAL A 336 -1.61 14.23 9.72
CA VAL A 336 -1.88 12.94 10.35
C VAL A 336 -0.58 12.13 10.39
N ALA A 337 -0.10 11.79 11.58
CA ALA A 337 1.15 11.03 11.77
C ALA A 337 1.17 10.35 13.16
N PRO A 338 1.90 9.24 13.35
CA PRO A 338 2.02 8.65 14.67
C PRO A 338 2.79 9.54 15.67
N ASP A 339 2.46 9.41 16.95
CA ASP A 339 3.24 9.94 18.08
C ASP A 339 4.04 8.79 18.71
N PHE A 340 5.24 8.56 18.17
CA PHE A 340 6.15 7.51 18.63
C PHE A 340 6.98 7.94 19.84
N ASP A 341 7.16 7.06 20.82
CA ASP A 341 8.19 7.19 21.86
C ASP A 341 9.39 6.25 21.60
N GLU A 342 10.28 6.08 22.58
CA GLU A 342 11.48 5.24 22.44
C GLU A 342 11.14 3.74 22.36
N LEU A 343 10.06 3.26 22.99
CA LEU A 343 9.62 1.86 22.88
C LEU A 343 9.02 1.59 21.50
N ASP A 344 8.26 2.56 20.98
CA ASP A 344 7.76 2.49 19.60
C ASP A 344 8.91 2.44 18.59
N VAL A 345 9.94 3.29 18.75
CA VAL A 345 11.09 3.33 17.84
C VAL A 345 11.99 2.10 17.98
N GLU A 346 12.18 1.58 19.19
CA GLU A 346 12.88 0.31 19.40
C GLU A 346 12.17 -0.84 18.70
N HIS A 347 10.83 -0.92 18.77
CA HIS A 347 10.08 -2.00 18.12
C HIS A 347 9.97 -1.84 16.60
N TRP A 348 9.64 -0.64 16.11
CA TRP A 348 9.33 -0.39 14.70
C TRP A 348 10.56 -0.08 13.84
N ILE A 349 11.60 0.55 14.39
CA ILE A 349 12.72 1.08 13.60
C ILE A 349 14.01 0.31 13.86
N LEU A 350 14.23 -0.31 15.03
CA LEU A 350 15.45 -1.07 15.27
C LEU A 350 15.55 -2.26 14.29
N PRO A 351 16.68 -2.45 13.58
CA PRO A 351 16.74 -3.43 12.50
C PRO A 351 16.54 -4.88 12.95
N LYS A 352 15.59 -5.57 12.31
CA LYS A 352 15.28 -7.00 12.49
C LYS A 352 15.47 -7.74 11.18
N GLU A 353 16.33 -8.76 11.20
CA GLU A 353 16.71 -9.56 10.02
C GLU A 353 15.50 -10.09 9.25
N GLU A 354 15.52 -9.93 7.91
CA GLU A 354 14.44 -10.27 6.96
C GLU A 354 13.05 -9.65 7.30
N VAL A 355 13.00 -8.60 8.14
CA VAL A 355 11.78 -7.88 8.50
C VAL A 355 11.91 -6.37 8.26
N VAL A 356 12.81 -5.67 8.97
CA VAL A 356 13.01 -4.23 8.84
C VAL A 356 14.49 -3.88 8.92
N ASP A 357 14.92 -3.00 8.03
CA ASP A 357 16.29 -2.53 7.90
C ASP A 357 16.33 -1.01 8.03
N SER A 358 17.14 -0.54 8.98
CA SER A 358 17.31 0.89 9.27
C SER A 358 18.77 1.26 9.39
N TYR A 359 19.10 2.45 8.88
CA TYR A 359 20.44 2.99 8.81
C TYR A 359 20.43 4.43 9.31
N VAL A 360 21.50 4.83 9.98
CA VAL A 360 21.72 6.18 10.50
C VAL A 360 22.95 6.79 9.84
N VAL A 361 22.98 8.12 9.77
CA VAL A 361 24.18 8.89 9.45
C VAL A 361 24.72 9.45 10.77
N GLU A 362 25.91 8.98 11.15
CA GLU A 362 26.65 9.49 12.29
C GLU A 362 27.66 10.55 11.82
N SER A 363 27.54 11.76 12.34
CA SER A 363 28.43 12.88 12.00
C SER A 363 29.90 12.55 12.36
N PRO A 364 30.85 12.63 11.40
CA PRO A 364 32.26 12.34 11.68
C PRO A 364 32.97 13.35 12.62
N GLU A 365 32.34 14.48 12.93
CA GLU A 365 32.95 15.56 13.73
C GLU A 365 32.59 15.48 15.21
N ASP A 366 31.32 15.22 15.52
CA ASP A 366 30.75 15.23 16.88
C ASP A 366 30.06 13.92 17.29
N HIS A 367 30.02 12.92 16.40
CA HIS A 367 29.37 11.61 16.60
C HIS A 367 27.85 11.66 16.87
N GLU A 368 27.19 12.79 16.61
CA GLU A 368 25.73 12.90 16.69
C GLU A 368 25.05 12.24 15.49
N ILE A 369 23.85 11.69 15.71
CA ILE A 369 23.03 11.11 14.64
C ILE A 369 22.25 12.23 13.96
N THR A 370 22.50 12.45 12.67
CA THR A 370 21.93 13.57 11.90
C THR A 370 20.75 13.17 11.03
N ASP A 371 20.80 11.98 10.45
CA ASP A 371 19.84 11.49 9.47
C ASP A 371 19.56 10.00 9.73
N PHE A 372 18.38 9.50 9.32
CA PHE A 372 18.12 8.06 9.28
C PHE A 372 17.17 7.68 8.15
N CYS A 373 17.29 6.46 7.64
CA CYS A 373 16.35 5.89 6.67
C CYS A 373 16.01 4.44 7.03
N SER A 374 14.83 3.99 6.63
CA SER A 374 14.35 2.63 6.92
C SER A 374 13.48 2.06 5.81
N PHE A 375 13.53 0.74 5.66
CA PHE A 375 12.67 -0.02 4.77
C PHE A 375 12.36 -1.41 5.34
N TYR A 376 11.15 -1.92 5.06
CA TYR A 376 10.74 -3.25 5.46
C TYR A 376 10.74 -4.26 4.30
N THR A 377 10.86 -5.54 4.65
CA THR A 377 10.91 -6.68 3.73
C THR A 377 9.51 -7.26 3.57
N LEU A 378 8.93 -7.16 2.37
CA LEU A 378 7.68 -7.82 2.04
C LEU A 378 7.84 -8.59 0.72
N PRO A 379 8.16 -9.89 0.78
CA PRO A 379 8.31 -10.69 -0.43
C PRO A 379 6.94 -11.03 -1.03
N SER A 380 6.91 -11.24 -2.34
CA SER A 380 5.76 -11.76 -3.07
C SER A 380 6.05 -13.14 -3.65
N SER A 381 5.10 -14.06 -3.53
CA SER A 381 5.13 -15.34 -4.23
C SER A 381 4.89 -15.09 -5.72
N ILE A 382 5.75 -15.65 -6.58
CA ILE A 382 5.62 -15.60 -8.03
C ILE A 382 4.86 -16.85 -8.48
N LEU A 383 3.73 -16.67 -9.15
CA LEU A 383 2.82 -17.76 -9.48
C LEU A 383 3.09 -18.29 -10.90
N GLY A 384 3.37 -19.59 -11.02
CA GLY A 384 3.51 -20.29 -12.30
C GLY A 384 4.82 -20.11 -13.06
N HIS A 385 5.81 -19.38 -12.52
CA HIS A 385 7.12 -19.21 -13.15
C HIS A 385 8.03 -20.44 -12.93
N PRO A 386 8.75 -20.95 -13.95
CA PRO A 386 9.50 -22.22 -13.85
C PRO A 386 10.75 -22.16 -12.97
N THR A 387 11.35 -20.99 -12.79
CA THR A 387 12.67 -20.81 -12.15
C THR A 387 12.68 -19.87 -10.95
N HIS A 388 11.59 -19.14 -10.70
CA HIS A 388 11.53 -18.08 -9.69
C HIS A 388 10.25 -18.22 -8.89
N SER A 389 10.37 -18.43 -7.58
CA SER A 389 9.25 -18.61 -6.66
C SER A 389 8.96 -17.36 -5.81
N ILE A 390 9.94 -16.50 -5.60
CA ILE A 390 9.86 -15.33 -4.73
C ILE A 390 10.46 -14.09 -5.41
N LEU A 391 9.74 -12.98 -5.33
CA LEU A 391 10.18 -11.63 -5.60
C LEU A 391 10.47 -10.95 -4.24
N LYS A 392 11.73 -10.60 -3.95
CA LYS A 392 12.10 -9.94 -2.69
C LYS A 392 11.98 -8.43 -2.87
N ALA A 393 10.95 -7.82 -2.26
CA ALA A 393 10.70 -6.39 -2.37
C ALA A 393 10.96 -5.67 -1.04
N ALA A 394 11.69 -4.55 -1.13
CA ALA A 394 11.84 -3.59 -0.04
C ALA A 394 10.73 -2.55 -0.15
N TYR A 395 10.22 -2.05 0.96
CA TYR A 395 9.23 -0.97 1.01
C TYR A 395 9.77 0.15 1.89
N SER A 396 9.87 1.36 1.33
CA SER A 396 10.23 2.57 2.06
C SER A 396 9.32 2.74 3.28
N TYR A 397 9.93 2.93 4.45
CA TYR A 397 9.22 3.15 5.70
C TYR A 397 9.42 4.61 6.14
N TYR A 398 10.02 4.86 7.31
CA TYR A 398 10.31 6.21 7.80
C TYR A 398 11.72 6.67 7.41
N ASN A 399 11.82 7.88 6.88
CA ASN A 399 13.10 8.50 6.48
C ASN A 399 13.14 9.95 6.96
N VAL A 400 14.24 10.35 7.61
CA VAL A 400 14.46 11.71 8.11
C VAL A 400 15.83 12.20 7.66
N ALA A 401 15.82 13.30 6.94
CA ALA A 401 16.99 13.98 6.38
C ALA A 401 17.08 15.40 6.98
N THR A 402 18.20 15.75 7.60
CA THR A 402 18.48 17.07 8.20
C THR A 402 19.81 17.68 7.74
N LYS A 403 20.84 16.86 7.52
CA LYS A 403 22.17 17.27 7.03
C LYS A 403 22.46 16.69 5.66
N THR A 404 22.07 15.44 5.44
CA THR A 404 22.20 14.74 4.17
C THR A 404 21.00 15.09 3.27
N PRO A 405 21.19 15.49 2.00
CA PRO A 405 20.06 15.67 1.08
C PRO A 405 19.22 14.38 0.96
N LEU A 406 17.89 14.48 1.04
CA LEU A 406 17.01 13.30 1.07
C LEU A 406 17.23 12.36 -0.13
N VAL A 407 17.49 12.90 -1.32
CA VAL A 407 17.84 12.14 -2.52
C VAL A 407 19.11 11.30 -2.32
N GLN A 408 20.13 11.85 -1.68
CA GLN A 408 21.38 11.14 -1.40
C GLN A 408 21.17 10.05 -0.33
N LEU A 409 20.46 10.36 0.75
CA LEU A 409 20.11 9.41 1.80
C LEU A 409 19.32 8.20 1.23
N MET A 410 18.35 8.47 0.36
CA MET A 410 17.56 7.41 -0.28
C MET A 410 18.33 6.66 -1.36
N ASN A 411 19.30 7.29 -2.04
CA ASN A 411 20.24 6.57 -2.91
C ASN A 411 21.07 5.56 -2.12
N ASP A 412 21.53 5.93 -0.92
CA ASP A 412 22.28 5.02 -0.05
C ASP A 412 21.41 3.89 0.52
N ALA A 413 20.13 4.16 0.82
CA ALA A 413 19.14 3.11 1.13
C ALA A 413 18.93 2.13 -0.04
N LEU A 414 18.85 2.62 -1.29
CA LEU A 414 18.78 1.77 -2.49
C LEU A 414 20.02 0.89 -2.66
N ILE A 415 21.22 1.40 -2.35
CA ILE A 415 22.46 0.63 -2.39
C ILE A 415 22.44 -0.46 -1.31
N ALA A 416 22.06 -0.12 -0.08
CA ALA A 416 21.96 -1.07 1.03
C ALA A 416 20.93 -2.18 0.77
N ALA A 417 19.79 -1.87 0.14
CA ALA A 417 18.83 -2.87 -0.31
C ALA A 417 19.40 -3.75 -1.45
N LYS A 418 20.09 -3.16 -2.44
CA LYS A 418 20.74 -3.93 -3.51
C LYS A 418 21.81 -4.90 -2.96
N GLN A 419 22.55 -4.51 -1.92
CA GLN A 419 23.52 -5.37 -1.23
C GLN A 419 22.88 -6.55 -0.48
N LYS A 420 21.55 -6.53 -0.26
CA LYS A 420 20.75 -7.56 0.40
C LYS A 420 19.85 -8.36 -0.56
N ASP A 421 20.23 -8.36 -1.84
CA ASP A 421 19.58 -9.09 -2.93
C ASP A 421 18.08 -8.79 -3.09
N PHE A 422 17.65 -7.57 -2.75
CA PHE A 422 16.32 -7.09 -3.09
C PHE A 422 16.19 -6.87 -4.60
N ASP A 423 15.05 -7.26 -5.17
CA ASP A 423 14.77 -7.18 -6.60
C ASP A 423 14.16 -5.83 -7.02
N VAL A 424 13.39 -5.24 -6.12
CA VAL A 424 12.68 -3.97 -6.30
C VAL A 424 12.59 -3.23 -4.96
N PHE A 425 12.64 -1.90 -5.02
CA PHE A 425 12.37 -1.01 -3.90
C PHE A 425 11.08 -0.24 -4.19
N ASN A 426 10.11 -0.37 -3.32
CA ASN A 426 8.78 0.24 -3.43
C ASN A 426 8.70 1.46 -2.52
N ALA A 427 7.96 2.48 -2.93
CA ALA A 427 7.65 3.64 -2.11
C ALA A 427 6.22 4.11 -2.40
N LEU A 428 5.61 4.78 -1.42
CA LEU A 428 4.45 5.65 -1.66
C LEU A 428 4.94 7.09 -1.83
N ASP A 429 4.19 7.92 -2.55
CA ASP A 429 4.36 9.38 -2.62
C ASP A 429 3.93 10.15 -1.35
N VAL A 430 3.83 9.44 -0.22
CA VAL A 430 3.54 9.98 1.12
C VAL A 430 4.72 10.82 1.64
N MET A 431 4.46 11.72 2.60
CA MET A 431 5.47 12.62 3.18
C MET A 431 6.22 13.42 2.09
N HIS A 432 7.53 13.57 2.20
CA HIS A 432 8.36 14.27 1.21
C HIS A 432 8.93 13.32 0.14
N ASN A 433 8.39 12.10 -0.02
CA ASN A 433 8.99 11.10 -0.90
C ASN A 433 9.04 11.53 -2.37
N GLU A 434 8.03 12.27 -2.86
CA GLU A 434 7.98 12.73 -4.26
C GLU A 434 9.28 13.41 -4.72
N THR A 435 9.95 14.13 -3.82
CA THR A 435 11.21 14.85 -4.09
C THR A 435 12.32 13.94 -4.63
N PHE A 436 12.38 12.66 -4.26
CA PHE A 436 13.42 11.73 -4.73
C PHE A 436 12.95 10.75 -5.82
N LEU A 437 11.64 10.56 -6.02
CA LEU A 437 11.13 9.46 -6.86
C LEU A 437 11.63 9.56 -8.31
N LYS A 438 11.43 10.71 -8.96
CA LYS A 438 11.82 10.93 -10.36
C LYS A 438 13.34 10.88 -10.53
N GLU A 439 14.08 11.55 -9.65
CA GLU A 439 15.55 11.64 -9.71
C GLU A 439 16.23 10.28 -9.48
N LEU A 440 15.75 9.51 -8.49
CA LEU A 440 16.22 8.14 -8.24
C LEU A 440 15.60 7.10 -9.18
N LYS A 441 14.89 7.51 -10.23
CA LYS A 441 14.37 6.66 -11.32
C LYS A 441 13.31 5.64 -10.87
N TYR A 442 12.50 5.98 -9.86
CA TYR A 442 11.27 5.26 -9.59
C TYR A 442 10.28 5.47 -10.75
N GLY A 443 9.61 4.41 -11.18
CA GLY A 443 8.46 4.49 -12.08
C GLY A 443 7.16 4.45 -11.28
N PRO A 444 6.11 5.17 -11.67
CA PRO A 444 4.79 5.01 -11.06
C PRO A 444 4.25 3.61 -11.35
N GLY A 445 3.70 2.96 -10.33
CA GLY A 445 2.91 1.75 -10.47
C GLY A 445 1.48 2.05 -10.94
N ASP A 446 0.66 1.01 -10.99
CA ASP A 446 -0.79 1.09 -11.23
C ASP A 446 -1.59 1.24 -9.93
N GLY A 447 -1.19 0.56 -8.85
CA GLY A 447 -1.86 0.61 -7.56
C GLY A 447 -1.81 1.97 -6.85
N LYS A 448 -2.97 2.41 -6.33
CA LYS A 448 -3.08 3.46 -5.31
C LYS A 448 -3.41 2.85 -3.94
N LEU A 449 -2.96 3.49 -2.87
CA LEU A 449 -3.32 3.17 -1.49
C LEU A 449 -4.13 4.32 -0.89
N HIS A 450 -5.37 4.03 -0.52
CA HIS A 450 -6.29 5.00 0.05
C HIS A 450 -6.25 4.90 1.58
N TYR A 451 -6.07 6.02 2.27
CA TYR A 451 -6.00 6.11 3.73
C TYR A 451 -7.34 6.55 4.32
N TYR A 452 -7.71 5.99 5.46
CA TYR A 452 -8.99 6.21 6.12
C TYR A 452 -8.84 6.38 7.63
N LEU A 453 -9.72 7.20 8.21
CA LEU A 453 -9.97 7.24 9.64
C LEU A 453 -11.41 6.77 9.92
N TYR A 454 -11.56 5.86 10.87
CA TYR A 454 -12.84 5.46 11.45
C TYR A 454 -13.14 6.36 12.66
N ASN A 455 -14.38 6.83 12.73
CA ASN A 455 -14.91 7.74 13.73
C ASN A 455 -14.07 9.01 13.95
N TYR A 456 -13.49 9.54 12.87
CA TYR A 456 -12.79 10.83 12.87
C TYR A 456 -13.00 11.52 11.53
N ARG A 457 -13.48 12.77 11.55
CA ARG A 457 -13.66 13.61 10.36
C ARG A 457 -12.48 14.58 10.25
N LEU A 458 -11.89 14.68 9.06
CA LEU A 458 -11.06 15.82 8.66
C LEU A 458 -11.91 16.82 7.85
N LYS A 459 -11.65 18.12 7.97
CA LYS A 459 -12.36 19.15 7.20
C LYS A 459 -12.03 19.17 5.70
N GLN A 460 -10.86 18.65 5.34
CA GLN A 460 -10.35 18.63 3.97
C GLN A 460 -9.66 17.30 3.69
N ILE A 461 -9.70 16.86 2.44
CA ILE A 461 -8.82 15.80 1.94
C ILE A 461 -7.38 16.33 1.99
N LEU A 462 -6.48 15.52 2.52
CA LEU A 462 -5.05 15.83 2.62
C LEU A 462 -4.33 15.52 1.31
N ARG A 463 -3.31 16.30 0.98
CA ARG A 463 -2.31 15.90 -0.02
C ARG A 463 -1.48 14.73 0.54
N PRO A 464 -0.92 13.84 -0.31
CA PRO A 464 0.00 12.78 0.14
C PRO A 464 1.16 13.30 1.02
N SER A 465 1.64 14.51 0.73
CA SER A 465 2.69 15.20 1.48
C SER A 465 2.26 15.79 2.83
N GLU A 466 0.97 15.76 3.15
CA GLU A 466 0.42 16.17 4.46
C GLU A 466 0.14 14.97 5.37
N LEU A 467 0.39 13.74 4.89
CA LEU A 467 0.29 12.49 5.62
C LEU A 467 1.69 12.00 6.03
N GLY A 468 1.85 11.66 7.31
CA GLY A 468 3.06 11.11 7.92
C GLY A 468 2.88 9.69 8.45
N LEU A 469 1.97 8.91 7.86
CA LEU A 469 1.64 7.54 8.26
C LEU A 469 2.00 6.55 7.15
N VAL A 470 2.67 5.46 7.51
CA VAL A 470 2.91 4.32 6.61
C VAL A 470 2.34 3.07 7.27
N LEU A 471 1.39 2.39 6.61
CA LEU A 471 0.85 1.11 7.06
C LEU A 471 1.60 -0.08 6.38
N LEU A 472 1.57 -1.23 7.06
CA LEU A 472 2.32 -2.47 6.72
C LEU A 472 1.55 -3.44 5.79
#